data_AF-A0A8J6SSQ0-F1
#
_entry.id   AF-A0A8J6SSQ0-F1
#
_cell.length_a   1.000
_cell.length_b   1.000
_cell.length_c   1.000
_cell.angle_alpha   90.00
_cell.angle_beta   90.00
_cell.angle_gamma   90.00
#
_symmetry.space_group_name_H-M   'P 1'
#
loop_
_entity.id
_entity.type
_entity.pdbx_description
1 polymer ?
#
loop_
_entity_poly.entity_id
_entity_poly.type
_entity_poly.pdbx_seq_one_letter_code
_entity_poly.pdbx_strand_id
1 'polypeptide(L)'
;MSVKQSHYEASLAEYSNHSGAIALLKQYRPYLEMIPSMRRADESAIAIPLPIVRIRHSVPKGDMGVVRHTDEAIRLPSDVAILMCDPEWKIKMGVEIFVFIHRPQEDFSDLLSRWRQTQVWLDKDYEWVMPHRYKHIFSEGAQKIYPLFVVFEETPERIKRGLMGASLPFVIQTPMLDIEEETSETFLPKSPPAS
;
A
#
# COMPACT_ATOMS: atom_id res chain seq x y z
N MET A 1 -14.78 -16.13 12.40
CA MET A 1 -13.48 -15.77 13.01
C MET A 1 -13.18 -14.33 12.63
N SER A 2 -12.39 -13.60 13.42
CA SER A 2 -11.94 -12.25 13.08
C SER A 2 -10.56 -12.31 12.42
N VAL A 3 -10.25 -11.33 11.58
CA VAL A 3 -8.91 -11.17 10.99
C VAL A 3 -7.86 -11.01 12.10
N LYS A 4 -6.75 -11.74 11.99
CA LYS A 4 -5.62 -11.68 12.92
C LYS A 4 -4.64 -10.58 12.51
N GLN A 5 -3.94 -9.99 13.49
CA GLN A 5 -2.89 -9.00 13.21
C GLN A 5 -1.80 -9.58 12.30
N SER A 6 -1.45 -10.86 12.49
CA SER A 6 -0.47 -11.55 11.64
C SER A 6 -0.88 -11.58 10.17
N HIS A 7 -2.17 -11.73 9.84
CA HIS A 7 -2.62 -11.72 8.44
C HIS A 7 -2.42 -10.34 7.80
N TYR A 8 -2.72 -9.27 8.55
CA TYR A 8 -2.47 -7.90 8.10
C TYR A 8 -0.97 -7.63 7.90
N GLU A 9 -0.14 -7.96 8.88
CA GLU A 9 1.31 -7.72 8.80
C GLU A 9 1.98 -8.54 7.69
N ALA A 10 1.59 -9.81 7.53
CA ALA A 10 2.09 -10.66 6.43
C ALA A 10 1.72 -10.07 5.06
N SER A 11 0.48 -9.61 4.90
CA SER A 11 0.04 -8.96 3.65
C SER A 11 0.77 -7.64 3.40
N LEU A 12 0.98 -6.84 4.44
CA LEU A 12 1.73 -5.58 4.33
C LEU A 12 3.18 -5.85 3.92
N ALA A 13 3.84 -6.83 4.55
CA ALA A 13 5.20 -7.23 4.20
C ALA A 13 5.30 -7.75 2.76
N GLU A 14 4.34 -8.59 2.35
CA GLU A 14 4.28 -9.14 0.99
C GLU A 14 4.09 -8.03 -0.06
N TYR A 15 3.17 -7.10 0.15
CA TYR A 15 2.92 -6.04 -0.83
C TYR A 15 3.91 -4.89 -0.77
N SER A 16 4.78 -4.85 0.25
CA SER A 16 5.93 -3.93 0.28
C SER A 16 6.99 -4.30 -0.73
N ASN A 17 7.02 -5.55 -1.19
CA ASN A 17 7.97 -6.04 -2.18
C ASN A 17 7.38 -6.02 -3.60
N HIS A 18 8.23 -5.85 -4.62
CA HIS A 18 7.77 -5.71 -6.01
C HIS A 18 7.03 -6.96 -6.49
N SER A 19 7.54 -8.16 -6.18
CA SER A 19 6.90 -9.42 -6.59
C SER A 19 5.49 -9.58 -6.03
N GLY A 20 5.30 -9.27 -4.75
CA GLY A 20 4.03 -9.38 -4.04
C GLY A 20 3.04 -8.31 -4.50
N ALA A 21 3.50 -7.07 -4.72
CA ALA A 21 2.65 -6.03 -5.31
C ALA A 21 2.17 -6.41 -6.72
N ILE A 22 3.05 -6.95 -7.57
CA ILE A 22 2.67 -7.43 -8.90
C ILE A 22 1.74 -8.66 -8.80
N ALA A 23 2.02 -9.59 -7.89
CA ALA A 23 1.17 -10.75 -7.64
C ALA A 23 -0.23 -10.34 -7.18
N LEU A 24 -0.34 -9.32 -6.34
CA LEU A 24 -1.61 -8.71 -5.94
C LEU A 24 -2.36 -8.15 -7.15
N LEU A 25 -1.70 -7.37 -8.01
CA LEU A 25 -2.33 -6.82 -9.22
C LEU A 25 -2.78 -7.91 -10.19
N LYS A 26 -2.10 -9.06 -10.25
CA LYS A 26 -2.56 -10.20 -11.07
C LYS A 26 -3.92 -10.75 -10.63
N GLN A 27 -4.28 -10.60 -9.35
CA GLN A 27 -5.59 -10.98 -8.84
C GLN A 27 -6.69 -9.98 -9.24
N TYR A 28 -6.31 -8.78 -9.68
CA TYR A 28 -7.24 -7.77 -10.19
C TYR A 28 -6.77 -7.21 -11.55
N ARG A 29 -7.08 -7.97 -12.59
CA ARG A 29 -6.64 -7.72 -13.98
C ARG A 29 -6.79 -6.27 -14.49
N PRO A 30 -7.88 -5.53 -14.22
CA PRO A 30 -8.01 -4.15 -14.71
C PRO A 30 -6.87 -3.23 -14.28
N TYR A 31 -6.25 -3.49 -13.13
CA TYR A 31 -5.10 -2.72 -12.65
C TYR A 31 -3.76 -3.27 -13.14
N LEU A 32 -3.65 -4.59 -13.33
CA LEU A 32 -2.47 -5.18 -13.97
C LEU A 32 -2.23 -4.59 -15.36
N GLU A 33 -3.31 -4.37 -16.11
CA GLU A 33 -3.26 -3.81 -17.47
C GLU A 33 -2.81 -2.34 -17.50
N MET A 34 -2.70 -1.67 -16.34
CA MET A 34 -2.16 -0.31 -16.24
C MET A 34 -0.62 -0.28 -16.12
N ILE A 35 0.03 -1.43 -15.94
CA ILE A 35 1.49 -1.52 -15.84
C ILE A 35 2.10 -1.23 -17.22
N PRO A 36 2.98 -0.21 -17.35
CA PRO A 36 3.55 0.19 -18.64
C PRO A 36 4.32 -0.93 -19.35
N SER A 37 5.03 -1.80 -18.62
CA SER A 37 5.71 -2.96 -19.20
C SER A 37 5.67 -4.18 -18.29
N MET A 38 4.94 -5.21 -18.73
CA MET A 38 4.92 -6.51 -18.05
C MET A 38 6.24 -7.30 -18.17
N ARG A 39 7.09 -6.96 -19.16
CA ARG A 39 8.42 -7.59 -19.31
C ARG A 39 9.43 -7.10 -18.27
N ARG A 40 9.24 -5.87 -17.78
CA ARG A 40 10.05 -5.20 -16.74
C ARG A 40 9.13 -4.71 -15.63
N ALA A 41 8.28 -5.60 -15.11
CA ALA A 41 7.21 -5.23 -14.18
C ALA A 41 7.75 -4.66 -12.85
N ASP A 42 8.89 -5.19 -12.39
CA ASP A 42 9.65 -4.73 -11.23
C ASP A 42 10.20 -3.31 -11.38
N GLU A 43 10.51 -2.89 -12.62
CA GLU A 43 10.92 -1.52 -12.94
C GLU A 43 9.73 -0.62 -13.31
N SER A 44 8.58 -1.21 -13.64
CA SER A 44 7.38 -0.49 -14.09
C SER A 44 6.39 -0.19 -12.97
N ALA A 45 6.62 -0.71 -11.77
CA ALA A 45 5.77 -0.52 -10.60
C ALA A 45 6.61 -0.40 -9.33
N ILE A 46 6.42 0.70 -8.61
CA ILE A 46 7.10 0.97 -7.33
C ILE A 46 6.09 0.82 -6.21
N ALA A 47 6.29 -0.18 -5.35
CA ALA A 47 5.55 -0.32 -4.11
C ALA A 47 6.20 0.55 -3.02
N ILE A 48 5.39 1.41 -2.40
CA ILE A 48 5.78 2.29 -1.29
C ILE A 48 4.88 1.92 -0.11
N PRO A 49 5.38 1.17 0.89
CA PRO A 49 4.62 0.89 2.08
C PRO A 49 4.50 2.15 2.95
N LEU A 50 3.37 2.26 3.63
CA LEU A 50 3.04 3.35 4.55
C LEU A 50 3.35 4.73 3.94
N PRO A 51 2.76 5.03 2.77
CA PRO A 51 3.17 6.13 1.90
C PRO A 51 3.11 7.50 2.57
N ILE A 52 4.15 8.31 2.32
CA ILE A 52 4.27 9.70 2.79
C ILE A 52 4.33 10.64 1.59
N VAL A 53 3.57 11.72 1.63
CA VAL A 53 3.58 12.78 0.63
C VAL A 53 3.79 14.14 1.29
N ARG A 54 4.40 15.07 0.56
CA ARG A 54 4.44 16.49 0.92
C ARG A 54 3.28 17.19 0.24
N ILE A 55 2.40 17.81 1.01
CA ILE A 55 1.31 18.62 0.48
C ILE A 55 1.80 20.05 0.31
N ARG A 56 1.66 20.59 -0.91
CA ARG A 56 1.96 22.00 -1.19
C ARG A 56 0.74 22.83 -0.82
N HIS A 57 0.85 23.63 0.25
CA HIS A 57 -0.19 24.59 0.60
C HIS A 57 0.02 25.89 -0.18
N SER A 58 -0.97 26.32 -0.97
CA SER A 58 -1.03 27.72 -1.42
C SER A 58 -1.74 28.53 -0.33
N VAL A 59 -1.00 29.26 0.49
CA VAL A 59 -1.62 30.21 1.42
C VAL A 59 -2.00 31.47 0.63
N PRO A 60 -3.24 31.97 0.70
CA PRO A 60 -3.61 33.21 0.04
C PRO A 60 -2.75 34.37 0.56
N LYS A 61 -2.37 35.26 -0.36
CA LYS A 61 -1.48 36.41 -0.12
C LYS A 61 -1.91 37.22 1.10
N GLY A 62 -1.08 37.26 2.14
CA GLY A 62 -1.10 38.37 3.10
C GLY A 62 -0.46 39.62 2.48
N ASP A 63 -0.79 40.81 2.99
CA ASP A 63 -0.47 42.17 2.50
C ASP A 63 1.00 42.47 2.12
N MET A 64 1.94 41.54 2.34
CA MET A 64 3.37 41.67 2.06
C MET A 64 3.84 40.98 0.77
N GLY A 65 2.94 40.45 -0.07
CA GLY A 65 3.27 39.99 -1.43
C GLY A 65 4.14 38.73 -1.56
N VAL A 66 4.57 38.11 -0.44
CA VAL A 66 5.37 36.87 -0.45
C VAL A 66 4.46 35.66 -0.23
N VAL A 67 4.37 34.77 -1.23
CA VAL A 67 3.71 33.47 -1.09
C VAL A 67 4.60 32.59 -0.21
N ARG A 68 4.07 32.14 0.94
CA ARG A 68 4.74 31.14 1.79
C ARG A 68 4.16 29.77 1.44
N HIS A 69 4.99 28.91 0.86
CA HIS A 69 4.69 27.49 0.75
C HIS A 69 5.10 26.80 2.06
N THR A 70 4.14 26.21 2.75
CA THR A 70 4.44 25.27 3.85
C THR A 70 4.26 23.87 3.29
N ASP A 71 5.36 23.16 3.09
CA ASP A 71 5.34 21.77 2.63
C ASP A 71 5.24 20.84 3.84
N GLU A 72 4.02 20.43 4.18
CA GLU A 72 3.78 19.50 5.28
C GLU A 72 3.87 18.06 4.76
N ALA A 73 4.77 17.27 5.36
CA ALA A 73 4.86 15.85 5.07
C ALA A 73 3.81 15.09 5.89
N ILE A 74 2.87 14.44 5.20
CA ILE A 74 1.81 13.65 5.82
C ILE A 74 1.93 12.19 5.40
N ARG A 75 1.59 11.29 6.32
CA ARG A 75 1.39 9.87 5.99
C ARG A 75 -0.04 9.68 5.50
N LEU A 76 -0.20 9.09 4.31
CA LEU A 76 -1.51 8.75 3.80
C LEU A 76 -2.09 7.56 4.58
N PRO A 77 -3.41 7.52 4.80
CA PRO A 77 -4.08 6.42 5.50
C PRO A 77 -4.22 5.13 4.66
N SER A 78 -3.49 4.99 3.54
CA SER A 78 -3.33 3.73 2.81
C SER A 78 -2.17 2.90 3.35
N ASP A 79 -2.16 1.60 3.06
CA ASP A 79 -1.13 0.68 3.55
C ASP A 79 0.05 0.57 2.58
N VAL A 80 -0.23 0.51 1.27
CA VAL A 80 0.80 0.52 0.20
C VAL A 80 0.32 1.41 -0.94
N ALA A 81 1.21 2.21 -1.51
CA ALA A 81 0.98 2.86 -2.80
C ALA A 81 1.82 2.16 -3.88
N ILE A 82 1.21 1.88 -5.03
CA ILE A 82 1.88 1.34 -6.21
C ILE A 82 1.89 2.43 -7.27
N LEU A 83 3.07 2.95 -7.55
CA LEU A 83 3.29 4.00 -8.56
C LEU A 83 3.68 3.35 -9.88
N MET A 84 2.91 3.60 -10.93
CA MET A 84 3.27 3.15 -12.27
C MET A 84 4.44 3.99 -12.78
N CYS A 85 5.44 3.35 -13.36
CA CYS A 85 6.66 3.99 -13.84
C CYS A 85 6.98 3.53 -15.25
N ASP A 86 7.49 4.43 -16.08
CA ASP A 86 8.11 4.03 -17.33
C ASP A 86 9.51 3.45 -17.03
N PRO A 87 9.76 2.17 -17.35
CA PRO A 87 11.02 1.52 -17.02
C PRO A 87 12.20 2.03 -17.86
N GLU A 88 11.96 2.64 -19.02
CA GLU A 88 13.00 3.21 -19.89
C GLU A 88 13.43 4.59 -19.39
N TRP A 89 12.46 5.45 -19.13
CA TRP A 89 12.69 6.85 -18.76
C TRP A 89 12.86 7.07 -17.26
N LYS A 90 12.55 6.06 -16.43
CA LYS A 90 12.56 6.14 -14.96
C LYS A 90 11.74 7.31 -14.42
N ILE A 91 10.62 7.59 -15.09
CA ILE A 91 9.65 8.62 -14.68
C ILE A 91 8.38 7.97 -14.15
N LYS A 92 7.77 8.62 -13.17
CA LYS A 92 6.45 8.25 -12.68
C LYS A 92 5.40 8.57 -13.75
N MET A 93 4.46 7.65 -13.92
CA MET A 93 3.30 7.80 -14.78
C MET A 93 2.11 8.39 -14.01
N GLY A 94 1.09 8.80 -14.76
CA GLY A 94 -0.11 9.45 -14.19
C GLY A 94 -1.02 8.54 -13.36
N VAL A 95 -0.74 7.23 -13.24
CA VAL A 95 -1.60 6.26 -12.55
C VAL A 95 -0.96 5.81 -11.24
N GLU A 96 -1.75 5.85 -10.16
CA GLU A 96 -1.37 5.35 -8.85
C GLU A 96 -2.46 4.44 -8.30
N ILE A 97 -2.06 3.35 -7.65
CA ILE A 97 -2.96 2.43 -6.96
C ILE A 97 -2.66 2.45 -5.47
N PHE A 98 -3.68 2.64 -4.65
CA PHE A 98 -3.61 2.68 -3.20
C PHE A 98 -4.25 1.42 -2.63
N VAL A 99 -3.44 0.62 -1.95
CA VAL A 99 -3.84 -0.64 -1.34
C VAL A 99 -4.29 -0.39 0.10
N PHE A 100 -5.47 -0.91 0.44
CA PHE A 100 -6.06 -0.86 1.78
C PHE A 100 -6.31 -2.28 2.27
N ILE A 101 -5.48 -2.74 3.19
CA ILE A 101 -5.56 -4.06 3.80
C ILE A 101 -6.46 -3.95 5.02
N HIS A 102 -7.48 -4.81 5.09
CA HIS A 102 -8.42 -4.85 6.20
C HIS A 102 -7.69 -5.19 7.51
N ARG A 103 -7.76 -4.30 8.50
CA ARG A 103 -7.09 -4.47 9.81
C ARG A 103 -7.97 -5.22 10.80
N PRO A 104 -7.41 -5.86 11.83
CA PRO A 104 -8.21 -6.43 12.91
C PRO A 104 -9.10 -5.36 13.56
N GLN A 105 -10.34 -5.73 13.86
CA GLN A 105 -11.34 -4.86 14.50
C GLN A 105 -11.74 -3.62 13.68
N GLU A 106 -11.27 -3.49 12.44
CA GLU A 106 -11.68 -2.42 11.54
C GLU A 106 -13.09 -2.71 11.01
N ASP A 107 -14.00 -1.72 11.08
CA ASP A 107 -15.30 -1.82 10.45
C ASP A 107 -15.30 -1.23 9.04
N PHE A 108 -16.38 -1.48 8.28
CA PHE A 108 -16.50 -0.99 6.90
C PHE A 108 -16.31 0.52 6.80
N SER A 109 -16.89 1.29 7.73
CA SER A 109 -16.76 2.74 7.77
C SER A 109 -15.32 3.18 7.95
N ASP A 110 -14.54 2.48 8.77
CA ASP A 110 -13.15 2.81 9.05
C ASP A 110 -12.29 2.56 7.82
N LEU A 111 -12.43 1.37 7.22
CA LEU A 111 -11.74 0.97 6.00
C LEU A 111 -12.05 1.94 4.84
N LEU A 112 -13.31 2.32 4.66
CA LEU A 112 -13.71 3.27 3.63
C LEU A 112 -13.24 4.69 3.94
N SER A 113 -13.23 5.10 5.20
CA SER A 113 -12.76 6.43 5.63
C SER A 113 -11.29 6.63 5.31
N ARG A 114 -10.47 5.57 5.43
CA ARG A 114 -9.07 5.62 4.99
C ARG A 114 -8.96 5.97 3.51
N TRP A 115 -9.74 5.32 2.64
CA TRP A 115 -9.76 5.67 1.23
C TRP A 115 -10.21 7.12 1.00
N ARG A 116 -11.32 7.54 1.61
CA ARG A 116 -11.84 8.91 1.43
C ARG A 116 -10.86 9.97 1.92
N GLN A 117 -10.20 9.72 3.04
CA GLN A 117 -9.20 10.64 3.57
C GLN A 117 -7.95 10.69 2.68
N THR A 118 -7.49 9.56 2.12
CA THR A 118 -6.45 9.57 1.08
C THR A 118 -6.87 10.46 -0.09
N GLN A 119 -8.10 10.33 -0.60
CA GLN A 119 -8.58 11.20 -1.69
C GLN A 119 -8.54 12.68 -1.32
N VAL A 120 -8.99 13.05 -0.12
CA VAL A 120 -8.97 14.46 0.36
C VAL A 120 -7.54 15.01 0.42
N TRP A 121 -6.57 14.20 0.81
CA TRP A 121 -5.17 14.63 0.84
C TRP A 121 -4.59 14.81 -0.56
N LEU A 122 -4.91 13.89 -1.48
CA LEU A 122 -4.37 13.86 -2.84
C LEU A 122 -5.13 14.75 -3.84
N ASP A 123 -6.22 15.38 -3.43
CA ASP A 123 -6.91 16.42 -4.19
C ASP A 123 -6.10 17.73 -4.28
N LYS A 124 -5.11 17.89 -3.40
CA LYS A 124 -4.16 19.01 -3.39
C LYS A 124 -2.92 18.66 -4.22
N ASP A 125 -2.13 19.66 -4.60
CA ASP A 125 -0.81 19.37 -5.16
C ASP A 125 0.07 18.67 -4.12
N TYR A 126 0.62 17.52 -4.51
CA TYR A 126 1.47 16.71 -3.64
C TYR A 126 2.69 16.18 -4.36
N GLU A 127 3.74 15.94 -3.58
CA GLU A 127 4.98 15.32 -4.03
C GLU A 127 5.28 14.09 -3.16
N TRP A 128 5.76 13.03 -3.77
CA TRP A 128 6.11 11.80 -3.06
C TRP A 128 7.39 11.95 -2.26
N VAL A 129 7.37 11.50 -1.00
CA VAL A 129 8.61 11.25 -0.26
C VAL A 129 9.15 9.89 -0.68
N MET A 130 9.94 9.89 -1.75
CA MET A 130 10.42 8.65 -2.38
C MET A 130 11.39 7.87 -1.49
N PRO A 131 11.29 6.52 -1.45
CA PRO A 131 12.30 5.66 -0.84
C PRO A 131 13.69 5.92 -1.44
N HIS A 132 14.75 5.65 -0.67
CA HIS A 132 16.13 5.96 -1.07
C HIS A 132 16.50 5.47 -2.48
N ARG A 133 16.11 4.24 -2.81
CA ARG A 133 16.34 3.63 -4.13
C ARG A 133 15.73 4.41 -5.30
N TYR A 134 14.67 5.16 -5.06
CA TYR A 134 13.85 5.83 -6.08
C TYR A 134 13.89 7.36 -5.99
N LYS A 135 14.80 7.93 -5.20
CA LYS A 135 14.93 9.39 -5.03
C LYS A 135 15.16 10.18 -6.32
N HIS A 136 15.68 9.53 -7.36
CA HIS A 136 15.95 10.14 -8.66
C HIS A 136 14.69 10.24 -9.54
N ILE A 137 13.58 9.61 -9.14
CA ILE A 137 12.33 9.60 -9.90
C ILE A 137 11.52 10.83 -9.53
N PHE A 138 11.29 11.69 -10.52
CA PHE A 138 10.38 12.81 -10.38
C PHE A 138 8.95 12.29 -10.17
N SER A 139 8.31 12.72 -9.08
CA SER A 139 7.09 12.09 -8.58
C SER A 139 6.14 13.12 -7.95
N GLU A 140 5.59 13.98 -8.81
CA GLU A 140 4.52 14.92 -8.44
C GLU A 140 3.15 14.40 -8.89
N GLY A 141 2.17 14.46 -7.98
CA GLY A 141 0.76 14.24 -8.24
C GLY A 141 0.40 12.95 -8.98
N ALA A 142 -0.88 12.76 -9.29
CA ALA A 142 -1.32 11.75 -10.24
C ALA A 142 -2.41 12.31 -11.13
N GLN A 143 -2.52 11.77 -12.35
CA GLN A 143 -3.68 12.02 -13.20
C GLN A 143 -4.88 11.21 -12.72
N LYS A 144 -4.64 9.98 -12.25
CA LYS A 144 -5.67 9.07 -11.76
C LYS A 144 -5.16 8.27 -10.56
N ILE A 145 -5.98 8.25 -9.52
CA ILE A 145 -5.75 7.44 -8.33
C ILE A 145 -6.84 6.37 -8.21
N TYR A 146 -6.45 5.17 -7.80
CA TYR A 146 -7.33 4.01 -7.76
C TYR A 146 -7.20 3.29 -6.41
N PRO A 147 -8.29 2.93 -5.72
CA PRO A 147 -8.20 2.09 -4.54
C PRO A 147 -8.14 0.62 -4.94
N LEU A 148 -7.47 -0.22 -4.15
CA LEU A 148 -7.61 -1.68 -4.15
C LEU A 148 -7.73 -2.16 -2.70
N PHE A 149 -8.84 -2.79 -2.36
CA PHE A 149 -9.04 -3.31 -1.00
C PHE A 149 -8.59 -4.77 -0.92
N VAL A 150 -7.84 -5.11 0.12
CA VAL A 150 -7.44 -6.47 0.43
C VAL A 150 -8.22 -6.91 1.65
N VAL A 151 -9.09 -7.88 1.46
CA VAL A 151 -9.88 -8.51 2.53
C VAL A 151 -9.45 -9.97 2.68
N PHE A 152 -9.87 -10.60 3.78
CA PHE A 152 -9.56 -11.98 4.08
C PHE A 152 -10.82 -12.83 4.06
N GLU A 153 -10.67 -14.15 4.03
CA GLU A 153 -11.81 -15.06 4.17
C GLU A 153 -12.61 -14.75 5.44
N GLU A 154 -11.91 -14.44 6.53
CA GLU A 154 -12.48 -14.10 7.84
C GLU A 154 -13.00 -12.66 7.95
N THR A 155 -12.80 -11.82 6.93
CA THR A 155 -13.36 -10.46 6.92
C THR A 155 -14.89 -10.53 7.04
N PRO A 156 -15.51 -9.77 7.97
CA PRO A 156 -16.96 -9.78 8.15
C PRO A 156 -17.73 -9.51 6.86
N GLU A 157 -18.80 -10.27 6.62
CA GLU A 157 -19.59 -10.18 5.39
C GLU A 157 -20.20 -8.79 5.16
N ARG A 158 -20.46 -8.04 6.22
CA ARG A 158 -20.90 -6.63 6.11
C ARG A 158 -19.88 -5.75 5.37
N ILE A 159 -18.58 -6.00 5.54
CA ILE A 159 -17.50 -5.24 4.87
C ILE A 159 -17.45 -5.63 3.40
N LYS A 160 -17.46 -6.94 3.09
CA LYS A 160 -17.48 -7.44 1.71
C LYS A 160 -18.69 -6.91 0.95
N ARG A 161 -19.89 -6.99 1.53
CA ARG A 161 -21.12 -6.41 0.97
C ARG A 161 -21.04 -4.89 0.81
N GLY A 162 -20.42 -4.19 1.76
CA GLY A 162 -20.19 -2.74 1.66
C GLY A 162 -19.31 -2.38 0.47
N LEU A 163 -18.20 -3.09 0.27
CA LEU A 163 -17.29 -2.90 -0.87
C LEU A 163 -18.00 -3.20 -2.20
N MET A 164 -18.73 -4.32 -2.28
CA MET A 164 -19.55 -4.66 -3.46
C MET A 164 -20.61 -3.58 -3.75
N GLY A 165 -21.36 -3.16 -2.74
CA GLY A 165 -22.42 -2.15 -2.89
C GLY A 165 -21.89 -0.78 -3.29
N ALA A 166 -20.67 -0.44 -2.87
CA ALA A 166 -19.97 0.78 -3.27
C ALA A 166 -19.25 0.65 -4.63
N SER A 167 -19.31 -0.51 -5.28
CA SER A 167 -18.56 -0.82 -6.51
C SER A 167 -17.05 -0.59 -6.37
N LEU A 168 -16.51 -0.88 -5.18
CA LEU A 168 -15.08 -0.75 -4.88
C LEU A 168 -14.37 -2.08 -5.14
N PRO A 169 -13.21 -2.05 -5.80
CA PRO A 169 -12.50 -3.26 -6.16
C PRO A 169 -11.80 -3.85 -4.95
N PHE A 170 -11.96 -5.15 -4.75
CA PHE A 170 -11.29 -5.87 -3.69
C PHE A 170 -10.86 -7.25 -4.14
N VAL A 171 -9.86 -7.78 -3.46
CA VAL A 171 -9.41 -9.17 -3.57
C VAL A 171 -9.52 -9.85 -2.22
N ILE A 172 -9.79 -11.14 -2.23
CA ILE A 172 -9.83 -11.97 -1.03
C ILE A 172 -8.50 -12.71 -0.95
N GLN A 173 -7.72 -12.47 0.09
CA GLN A 173 -6.53 -13.25 0.40
C GLN A 173 -6.88 -14.41 1.30
N THR A 174 -6.37 -15.57 0.93
CA THR A 174 -6.18 -16.68 1.85
C THR A 174 -4.76 -16.53 2.38
N PRO A 175 -4.55 -16.27 3.68
CA PRO A 175 -3.22 -16.27 4.25
C PRO A 175 -2.58 -17.61 3.89
N MET A 176 -1.41 -17.59 3.26
CA MET A 176 -0.58 -18.79 3.22
C MET A 176 -0.32 -19.13 4.69
N LEU A 177 -0.79 -20.30 5.13
CA LEU A 177 -0.41 -20.85 6.42
C LEU A 177 1.09 -21.10 6.32
N ASP A 178 1.90 -20.10 6.70
CA ASP A 178 3.30 -20.32 6.97
C ASP A 178 3.35 -21.40 8.03
N ILE A 179 3.95 -22.53 7.63
CA ILE A 179 4.28 -23.67 8.47
C ILE A 179 4.84 -23.09 9.76
N GLU A 180 4.10 -23.23 10.85
CA GLU A 180 4.59 -22.88 12.18
C GLU A 180 5.96 -23.53 12.35
N GLU A 181 6.94 -22.75 12.81
CA GLU A 181 8.21 -23.27 13.33
C GLU A 181 7.90 -24.15 14.56
N GLU A 182 7.36 -25.35 14.35
CA GLU A 182 7.35 -26.46 15.30
C GLU A 182 8.73 -27.14 15.25
N THR A 183 9.79 -26.40 15.57
CA THR A 183 11.05 -27.00 16.04
C THR A 183 11.69 -26.12 17.09
N SER A 184 11.11 -26.16 18.29
CA SER A 184 11.91 -26.07 19.52
C SER A 184 11.66 -27.33 20.33
N GLU A 185 12.05 -28.47 19.75
CA GLU A 185 12.39 -29.63 20.56
C GLU A 185 13.61 -29.27 21.40
N THR A 186 13.42 -29.50 22.68
CA THR A 186 14.30 -29.25 23.81
C THR A 186 15.65 -29.94 23.62
N PHE A 187 16.69 -29.21 23.19
CA PHE A 187 18.06 -29.67 23.35
C PHE A 187 18.53 -29.45 24.79
N LEU A 188 18.23 -30.42 25.67
CA LEU A 188 18.96 -30.59 26.92
C LEU A 188 20.39 -31.06 26.58
N PRO A 189 21.46 -30.36 27.00
CA PRO A 189 22.81 -30.89 26.89
C PRO A 189 22.99 -32.03 27.90
N LYS A 190 23.19 -33.26 27.40
CA LYS A 190 23.70 -34.37 28.22
C LYS A 190 25.13 -34.05 28.64
N SER A 191 25.37 -33.96 29.95
CA SER A 191 26.72 -33.85 30.51
C SER A 191 27.59 -35.06 30.09
N PRO A 192 28.89 -34.87 29.85
CA PRO A 192 29.77 -35.98 29.48
C PRO A 192 30.07 -36.90 30.68
N PRO A 193 30.39 -38.19 30.44
CA PRO A 193 30.76 -39.10 31.51
C PRO A 193 32.14 -38.77 32.05
N ALA A 194 32.28 -38.88 33.38
CA ALA A 194 33.57 -38.78 34.06
C ALA A 194 34.44 -40.00 33.71
N SER A 195 35.72 -39.77 33.43
CA SER A 195 36.79 -40.76 33.44
C SER A 195 38.03 -40.12 34.04
#